data_AF-A0A0E0AXL9-F1
#
_entry.id   AF-A0A0E0AXL9-F1
#
_cell.length_a   1.000
_cell.length_b   1.000
_cell.length_c   1.000
_cell.angle_alpha   90.00
_cell.angle_beta   90.00
_cell.angle_gamma   90.00
#
_symmetry.space_group_name_H-M   'P 1'
#
loop_
_entity.id
_entity.type
_entity.pdbx_description
1 polymer ?
#
loop_
_entity_poly.entity_id
_entity_poly.type
_entity_poly.pdbx_seq_one_letter_code
_entity_poly.pdbx_strand_id
1 'polypeptide(L)' 'MESSVFFRKGEVGDWKNYLTEEMAKKLDAVIAEKLKGSGLTFGAVYAWVPNKLQ' A
#
# COMPACT_ATOMS: atom_id res chain seq x y z
N MET A 1 24.73 6.75 18.00
CA MET A 1 24.02 6.69 16.70
C MET A 1 22.55 6.64 17.04
N GLU A 2 21.82 7.70 16.72
CA GLU A 2 20.37 7.75 16.97
C GLU A 2 19.68 6.72 16.08
N SER A 3 18.85 5.85 16.68
CA SER A 3 18.15 4.76 15.99
C SER A 3 17.18 5.27 14.92
N SER A 4 16.68 6.51 15.07
CA SER A 4 15.73 7.16 14.16
C SER A 4 16.28 7.43 12.76
N VAL A 5 17.60 7.42 12.57
CA VAL A 5 18.24 7.56 11.24
C VAL A 5 18.13 6.27 10.44
N PHE A 6 18.08 5.11 11.12
CA PHE A 6 18.10 3.79 10.49
C PHE A 6 16.76 3.07 10.54
N PHE A 7 16.00 3.24 11.63
CA PHE A 7 14.74 2.56 11.85
C PHE A 7 13.56 3.54 11.70
N ARG A 8 12.71 3.27 10.72
CA ARG A 8 11.37 3.87 10.60
C ARG A 8 10.36 3.13 11.47
N LYS A 9 9.12 3.62 11.52
CA LYS A 9 8.02 3.06 12.34
C LYS A 9 7.76 1.57 12.15
N GLY A 10 8.03 1.00 10.98
CA GLY A 10 7.77 -0.43 10.69
C GLY A 10 6.28 -0.79 10.63
N GLU A 11 5.41 0.20 10.45
CA GLU A 11 3.95 0.04 10.45
C GLU A 11 3.39 -0.19 9.04
N VAL A 12 2.51 -1.18 8.91
CA VAL A 12 1.77 -1.37 7.66
C VAL A 12 0.67 -0.30 7.57
N GLY A 13 0.60 0.40 6.43
CA GLY A 13 -0.41 1.42 6.16
C GLY A 13 0.00 2.87 6.46
N ASP A 14 1.22 3.11 6.99
CA ASP A 14 1.74 4.47 7.27
C ASP A 14 1.82 5.35 6.00
N TRP A 15 1.79 4.75 4.80
CA TRP A 15 1.72 5.47 3.52
C TRP A 15 0.50 6.41 3.44
N LYS A 16 -0.60 6.11 4.13
CA LYS A 16 -1.82 6.96 4.17
C LYS A 16 -1.57 8.34 4.77
N ASN A 17 -0.55 8.48 5.61
CA ASN A 17 -0.15 9.75 6.19
C ASN A 17 0.59 10.66 5.21
N TYR A 18 1.00 10.14 4.05
CA TYR A 18 1.85 10.83 3.09
C TYR A 18 1.25 10.93 1.68
N LEU A 19 0.31 10.04 1.33
CA LEU A 19 -0.35 10.02 0.02
C LEU A 19 -1.78 10.55 0.11
N THR A 20 -2.16 11.36 -0.86
CA THR A 20 -3.57 11.67 -1.07
C THR A 20 -4.31 10.43 -1.60
N GLU A 21 -5.63 10.41 -1.47
CA GLU A 21 -6.46 9.31 -1.99
C GLU A 21 -6.28 9.12 -3.50
N GLU A 22 -6.12 10.21 -4.25
CA GLU A 22 -5.90 10.15 -5.70
C GLU A 22 -4.57 9.47 -6.04
N MET A 23 -3.50 9.79 -5.31
CA MET A 23 -2.19 9.16 -5.49
C MET A 23 -2.23 7.67 -5.15
N ALA A 24 -2.94 7.32 -4.06
CA ALA A 24 -3.13 5.93 -3.66
C ALA A 24 -3.88 5.13 -4.73
N LYS A 25 -4.98 5.66 -5.26
CA LYS A 25 -5.75 5.03 -6.34
C LYS A 25 -4.92 4.83 -7.61
N LYS A 26 -4.09 5.81 -7.97
CA LYS A 26 -3.15 5.69 -9.11
C LYS A 26 -2.15 4.56 -8.87
N LEU A 27 -1.59 4.46 -7.66
CA LEU A 27 -0.64 3.40 -7.31
C LEU A 27 -1.31 2.02 -7.35
N ASP A 28 -2.53 1.89 -6.82
CA ASP A 28 -3.30 0.65 -6.86
C ASP A 28 -3.51 0.16 -8.30
N ALA A 29 -3.85 1.07 -9.22
CA ALA A 29 -4.02 0.75 -10.64
C ALA A 29 -2.70 0.25 -11.29
N VAL A 30 -1.59 0.93 -11.01
CA VAL A 30 -0.26 0.53 -11.51
C VAL A 30 0.13 -0.85 -10.98
N ILE A 31 -0.05 -1.09 -9.68
CA ILE A 31 0.28 -2.38 -9.07
C ILE A 31 -0.59 -3.49 -9.65
N ALA A 32 -1.89 -3.27 -9.80
CA ALA A 32 -2.79 -4.24 -10.42
C ALA A 32 -2.37 -4.59 -11.85
N GLU A 33 -1.97 -3.60 -12.66
CA GLU A 33 -1.46 -3.82 -14.01
C GLU A 33 -0.17 -4.65 -14.00
N LYS A 34 0.80 -4.30 -13.15
CA LYS A 34 2.12 -4.96 -13.12
C LYS A 34 2.07 -6.38 -12.53
N LEU A 35 1.15 -6.65 -11.61
CA LEU A 35 0.98 -7.99 -11.04
C LEU A 35 0.06 -8.88 -11.88
N LYS A 36 -0.66 -8.32 -12.86
CA LYS A 36 -1.54 -9.10 -13.72
C LYS A 36 -0.76 -10.19 -14.47
N GLY A 37 -1.15 -11.44 -14.25
CA GLY A 37 -0.54 -12.59 -14.93
C GLY A 37 0.79 -13.06 -14.34
N SER A 38 1.32 -12.44 -13.29
CA SER A 38 2.57 -12.88 -12.63
C SER A 38 2.35 -14.00 -11.61
N GLY A 39 1.10 -14.26 -11.22
CA GLY A 39 0.76 -15.17 -10.12
C GLY A 39 1.09 -14.61 -8.73
N LEU A 40 1.64 -13.39 -8.65
CA LEU A 40 1.94 -12.72 -7.39
C LEU A 40 0.70 -11.99 -6.87
N THR A 41 0.46 -12.13 -5.57
CA THR A 41 -0.55 -11.37 -4.83
C THR A 41 0.07 -10.85 -3.56
N PHE A 42 -0.34 -9.66 -3.12
CA PHE A 42 -0.07 -9.26 -1.74
C PHE A 42 -0.94 -10.14 -0.84
N GLY A 43 -0.30 -11.01 -0.06
CA GLY A 43 -0.98 -11.88 0.89
C GLY A 43 -1.86 -11.06 1.85
N ALA A 44 -3.01 -11.62 2.23
CA ALA A 44 -4.08 -10.96 2.96
C ALA A 44 -3.73 -10.64 4.43
N VAL A 45 -2.69 -9.83 4.67
CA VAL A 45 -2.53 -9.15 5.97
C VAL A 45 -3.47 -7.93 6.03
N TYR A 46 -3.92 -7.42 4.87
CA TYR A 46 -5.01 -6.45 4.73
C TYR A 46 -5.74 -6.66 3.40
N ALA A 47 -6.42 -7.80 3.25
CA ALA A 47 -7.58 -7.73 2.38
C ALA A 47 -8.55 -6.73 3.04
N TRP A 48 -9.11 -5.82 2.24
CA TRP A 48 -10.48 -5.37 2.46
C TRP A 48 -10.69 -4.23 3.48
N VAL A 49 -10.50 -2.97 3.04
CA VAL A 49 -11.66 -2.07 3.14
C VAL A 49 -12.34 -2.16 1.78
N PRO A 50 -13.56 -2.72 1.70
CA PRO A 50 -14.36 -2.58 0.51
C PRO A 50 -14.78 -1.12 0.49
N ASN A 51 -14.20 -0.34 -0.41
CA ASN A 51 -15.02 0.69 -1.00
C ASN A 51 -15.08 0.47 -2.51
N LYS A 52 -15.65 -0.70 -2.84
CA LYS A 52 -16.59 -0.75 -3.95
C LYS A 52 -17.92 -0.24 -3.36
N LEU A 53 -18.30 0.98 -3.75
CA LEU A 53 -19.61 1.62 -3.54
C LEU A 53 -19.94 2.09 -2.11
N GLN A 54 -19.44 3.28 -1.78
CA GLN A 54 -20.22 4.47 -1.41
C GLN A 54 -19.63 5.67 -2.15
#